data_AF-A0AA39YK75-F1
#
_entry.id   AF-A0AA39YK75-F1
#
_cell.length_a   1.000
_cell.length_b   1.000
_cell.length_c   1.000
_cell.angle_alpha   90.00
_cell.angle_beta   90.00
_cell.angle_gamma   90.00
#
_symmetry.space_group_name_H-M   'P 1'
#
loop_
_entity.id
_entity.type
_entity.pdbx_description
1 polymer ?
#
loop_
_entity_poly.entity_id
_entity_poly.type
_entity_poly.pdbx_seq_one_letter_code
_entity_poly.pdbx_strand_id
1 'polypeptide(L)'
;MQFKFALISLFAALAIAAPEVASPELEKRCTANGGSCTQLSQCCSGNCEYDSSIGLVCKAARKFKMEKRCTANGGSCTQLSQCCSGNCEYDSSIGLVCKP
;
A
#
# COMPACT_ATOMS: atom_id res chain seq x y z
N MET A 1 1.23 -56.62 54.28
CA MET A 1 1.15 -55.14 54.36
C MET A 1 2.35 -54.56 53.63
N GLN A 2 2.10 -53.73 52.60
CA GLN A 2 2.82 -52.50 52.22
C GLN A 2 2.41 -52.18 50.77
N PHE A 3 1.34 -51.40 50.65
CA PHE A 3 0.89 -50.76 49.42
C PHE A 3 1.90 -49.68 49.02
N LYS A 4 2.34 -49.66 47.75
CA LYS A 4 2.93 -48.46 47.17
C LYS A 4 2.55 -48.35 45.70
N PHE A 5 1.39 -47.72 45.50
CA PHE A 5 1.01 -47.08 44.26
C PHE A 5 2.05 -46.00 43.94
N ALA A 6 2.87 -46.21 42.91
CA ALA A 6 3.65 -45.13 42.31
C ALA A 6 2.87 -44.60 41.10
N LEU A 7 2.20 -43.48 41.36
CA LEU A 7 1.41 -42.70 40.43
C LEU A 7 2.28 -42.16 39.28
N ILE A 8 1.80 -42.40 38.06
CA ILE A 8 1.60 -41.39 37.01
C ILE A 8 2.67 -40.29 36.95
N SER A 9 3.66 -40.43 36.06
CA SER A 9 4.42 -39.28 35.54
C SER A 9 3.92 -38.99 34.13
N LEU A 10 2.81 -38.25 34.12
CA LEU A 10 2.19 -37.62 32.96
C LEU A 10 3.06 -36.44 32.51
N PHE A 11 2.94 -36.13 31.21
CA PHE A 11 3.47 -34.96 30.50
C PHE A 11 4.89 -35.08 29.92
N ALA A 12 4.97 -35.82 28.81
CA ALA A 12 5.84 -35.40 27.72
C ALA A 12 5.36 -34.01 27.26
N ALA A 13 6.10 -32.96 27.65
CA ALA A 13 5.89 -31.62 27.14
C ALA A 13 6.23 -31.62 25.65
N LEU A 14 5.20 -31.78 24.81
CA LEU A 14 5.27 -31.40 23.40
C LEU A 14 5.56 -29.89 23.39
N ALA A 15 6.80 -29.53 23.15
CA ALA A 15 7.19 -28.17 22.80
C ALA A 15 6.56 -27.86 21.44
N ILE A 16 5.34 -27.31 21.47
CA ILE A 16 4.75 -26.67 20.31
C ILE A 16 5.59 -25.43 20.10
N ALA A 17 6.52 -25.48 19.14
CA ALA A 17 7.20 -24.30 18.61
C ALA A 17 6.13 -23.41 17.97
N ALA A 18 5.49 -22.59 18.79
CA ALA A 18 4.75 -21.44 18.30
C ALA A 18 5.77 -20.55 17.57
N PRO A 19 5.48 -20.09 16.34
CA PRO A 19 6.35 -19.13 15.69
C PRO A 19 6.41 -17.93 16.61
N GLU A 20 7.63 -17.64 17.03
CA GLU A 20 8.00 -16.52 17.88
C GLU A 20 7.53 -15.27 17.14
N VAL A 21 6.34 -14.78 17.49
CA VAL A 21 5.91 -13.45 17.08
C VAL A 21 6.84 -12.51 17.83
N ALA A 22 7.96 -12.22 17.18
CA ALA A 22 8.88 -11.17 17.56
C ALA A 22 8.05 -9.90 17.76
N SER A 23 7.82 -9.54 19.01
CA SER A 23 7.37 -8.20 19.36
C SER A 23 8.12 -7.72 20.59
N PRO A 24 9.41 -7.40 20.46
CA PRO A 24 10.05 -6.44 21.32
C PRO A 24 9.89 -5.03 20.73
N GLU A 25 9.39 -4.12 21.58
CA GLU A 25 9.77 -2.71 21.65
C GLU A 25 9.49 -1.83 20.40
N LEU A 26 8.51 -0.95 20.59
CA LEU A 26 8.06 0.14 19.73
C LEU A 26 9.15 1.21 19.53
N GLU A 27 10.28 0.87 18.93
CA GLU A 27 10.88 1.81 17.98
C GLU A 27 10.05 1.70 16.71
N LYS A 28 9.46 2.80 16.26
CA LYS A 28 8.59 2.85 15.07
C LYS A 28 9.42 2.65 13.80
N ARG A 29 10.04 1.48 13.66
CA ARG A 29 10.83 1.08 12.52
C ARG A 29 9.84 0.63 11.45
N CYS A 30 9.75 1.44 10.41
CA CYS A 30 8.96 1.07 9.24
C CYS A 30 9.60 -0.14 8.53
N THR A 31 8.78 -0.90 7.83
CA THR A 31 9.15 -2.09 7.07
C THR A 31 9.76 -1.69 5.74
N ALA A 32 10.94 -2.23 5.42
CA ALA A 32 11.60 -1.99 4.14
C ALA A 32 10.86 -2.66 2.97
N ASN A 33 11.17 -2.26 1.74
CA ASN A 33 10.61 -2.88 0.54
C ASN A 33 10.92 -4.39 0.51
N GLY A 34 9.93 -5.20 0.14
CA GLY A 34 9.99 -6.66 0.14
C GLY A 34 9.50 -7.32 1.43
N GLY A 35 9.38 -6.57 2.54
CA GLY A 35 8.80 -7.09 3.78
C GLY A 35 7.27 -7.18 3.72
N SER A 36 6.70 -8.11 4.47
CA SER A 36 5.24 -8.27 4.57
C SER A 36 4.59 -7.08 5.27
N CYS A 37 3.37 -6.75 4.85
CA CYS A 37 2.60 -5.65 5.45
C CYS A 37 1.11 -5.98 5.48
N THR A 38 0.37 -5.31 6.37
CA THR A 38 -1.10 -5.34 6.36
C THR A 38 -1.72 -3.96 6.13
N GLN A 39 -0.93 -2.90 6.30
CA GLN A 39 -1.36 -1.51 6.13
C GLN A 39 -0.23 -0.67 5.53
N LEU A 40 -0.60 0.38 4.79
CA LEU A 40 0.32 1.31 4.12
C LEU A 40 1.35 1.94 5.09
N SER A 41 0.90 2.31 6.29
CA SER A 41 1.72 2.99 7.32
C SER A 41 2.82 2.11 7.92
N GLN A 42 2.77 0.80 7.69
CA GLN A 42 3.82 -0.12 8.14
C GLN A 42 5.04 -0.07 7.23
N CYS A 43 4.90 0.35 5.97
CA CYS A 43 6.00 0.39 5.02
C CYS A 43 6.71 1.75 5.06
N CYS A 44 8.05 1.76 4.99
CA CYS A 44 8.83 3.01 4.93
C CYS A 44 8.48 3.85 3.69
N SER A 45 8.05 3.18 2.62
CA SER A 45 7.58 3.80 1.39
C SER A 45 6.15 4.35 1.47
N GLY A 46 5.41 4.01 2.53
CA GLY A 46 3.97 4.24 2.60
C GLY A 46 3.16 3.41 1.59
N ASN A 47 3.76 2.38 0.99
CA ASN A 47 3.14 1.62 -0.10
C ASN A 47 3.17 0.11 0.19
N CYS A 48 2.00 -0.46 0.46
CA CYS A 48 1.75 -1.87 0.75
C CYS A 48 0.86 -2.41 -0.37
N GLU A 49 1.37 -3.36 -1.15
CA GLU A 49 0.69 -3.88 -2.33
C GLU A 49 0.60 -5.39 -2.31
N TYR A 50 -0.48 -5.92 -2.88
CA TYR A 50 -0.64 -7.35 -3.02
C TYR A 50 0.20 -7.87 -4.20
N ASP A 51 1.05 -8.85 -3.90
CA ASP A 51 1.76 -9.65 -4.87
C ASP A 51 1.17 -11.06 -4.88
N SER A 52 0.81 -11.57 -6.07
CA SER A 52 0.12 -12.86 -6.19
C SER A 52 0.92 -14.08 -5.71
N SER A 53 2.24 -13.95 -5.58
CA SER A 53 3.11 -15.05 -5.15
C SER A 53 3.41 -15.04 -3.65
N ILE A 54 3.34 -13.87 -3.01
CA ILE A 54 3.86 -13.65 -1.64
C ILE A 54 2.81 -13.05 -0.70
N GLY A 55 1.76 -12.41 -1.24
CA GLY A 55 0.76 -11.68 -0.49
C GLY A 55 1.06 -10.18 -0.39
N LEU A 56 0.56 -9.53 0.65
CA LEU A 56 0.76 -8.10 0.87
C LEU A 56 2.21 -7.80 1.28
N VAL A 57 2.92 -7.03 0.46
CA VAL A 57 4.33 -6.68 0.66
C VAL A 57 4.57 -5.19 0.44
N CYS A 58 5.53 -4.64 1.18
CA CYS A 58 5.98 -3.28 1.02
C CYS A 58 6.67 -3.12 -0.33
N LYS A 59 6.19 -2.21 -1.17
CA LYS A 59 6.83 -1.87 -2.45
C LYS A 59 7.33 -0.44 -2.41
N ALA A 60 8.23 -0.09 -3.33
CA ALA A 60 8.73 1.27 -3.43
C ALA A 60 7.57 2.27 -3.56
N ALA A 61 7.76 3.49 -3.05
CA ALA A 61 6.74 4.53 -3.15
C ALA A 61 6.42 4.76 -4.63
N ARG A 62 5.14 4.71 -4.99
CA ARG A 62 4.74 5.06 -6.35
C ARG A 62 4.97 6.56 -6.53
N LYS A 63 5.91 6.90 -7.42
CA LYS A 63 5.90 8.24 -8.00
C LYS A 63 4.65 8.32 -8.86
N PHE A 64 3.57 8.87 -8.32
CA PHE A 64 2.48 9.35 -9.15
C PHE A 64 3.08 10.45 -10.02
N LYS A 65 3.50 10.10 -11.25
CA LYS A 65 3.49 11.08 -12.32
C LYS A 65 2.01 11.44 -12.45
N MET A 66 1.60 12.53 -11.79
CA MET A 66 0.49 13.31 -12.29
C MET A 66 0.97 13.83 -13.65
N GLU A 67 0.85 12.99 -14.67
CA GLU A 67 0.89 13.47 -16.04
C GLU A 67 -0.30 14.42 -16.11
N LYS A 68 -0.02 15.73 -16.07
CA LYS A 68 -1.05 16.74 -16.29
C LYS A 68 -1.62 16.46 -17.67
N ARG A 69 -2.73 15.74 -17.71
CA ARG A 69 -3.54 15.64 -18.92
C ARG A 69 -4.22 16.97 -19.08
N CYS A 70 -3.72 17.72 -20.04
CA CYS A 70 -4.37 18.91 -20.54
C CYS A 70 -4.95 18.60 -21.93
N THR A 71 -6.03 19.29 -22.26
CA THR A 71 -6.70 19.26 -23.55
C THR A 71 -5.89 20.08 -24.55
N ALA A 72 -5.57 19.49 -25.70
CA ALA A 72 -4.89 20.18 -26.79
C ALA A 72 -5.80 21.25 -27.42
N ASN A 73 -5.20 22.18 -28.17
CA ASN A 73 -5.94 23.21 -28.91
C ASN A 73 -7.00 22.57 -29.83
N GLY A 74 -8.19 23.16 -29.86
CA GLY A 74 -9.38 22.67 -30.57
C GLY A 74 -10.23 21.69 -29.77
N GLY A 75 -9.74 21.14 -28.65
CA GLY A 75 -10.55 20.33 -27.75
C GLY A 75 -11.49 21.18 -26.89
N SER A 76 -12.63 20.62 -26.51
CA SER A 76 -13.60 21.29 -25.65
C SER A 76 -13.05 21.52 -24.23
N CYS A 77 -13.43 22.63 -23.62
CA CYS A 77 -13.02 22.99 -22.28
C CYS A 77 -14.17 23.61 -21.49
N THR A 78 -14.08 23.55 -20.17
CA THR A 78 -14.97 24.31 -19.27
C THR A 78 -14.21 25.25 -18.34
N GLN A 79 -12.89 25.09 -18.24
CA GLN A 79 -12.00 25.90 -17.42
C GLN A 79 -10.63 26.06 -18.10
N LEU A 80 -9.99 27.20 -17.87
CA LEU A 80 -8.66 27.56 -18.41
C LEU A 80 -7.60 26.48 -18.11
N SER A 81 -7.63 25.91 -16.89
CA SER A 81 -6.66 24.92 -16.41
C SER A 81 -6.72 23.57 -17.12
N GLN A 82 -7.78 23.32 -17.89
CA GLN A 82 -7.91 22.10 -18.70
C GLN A 82 -7.09 22.21 -19.97
N CYS A 83 -6.89 23.40 -20.54
CA CYS A 83 -6.19 23.57 -21.80
C CYS A 83 -4.69 23.58 -21.61
N CYS A 84 -3.94 22.94 -22.51
CA CYS A 84 -2.46 22.95 -22.44
C CYS A 84 -1.88 24.35 -22.64
N SER A 85 -2.58 25.21 -23.37
CA SER A 85 -2.30 26.64 -23.53
C SER A 85 -2.66 27.47 -22.30
N GLY A 86 -3.50 26.95 -21.40
CA GLY A 86 -4.12 27.72 -20.33
C GLY A 86 -5.24 28.66 -20.82
N ASN A 87 -5.65 28.55 -22.09
CA ASN A 87 -6.62 29.44 -22.71
C ASN A 87 -7.86 28.66 -23.19
N CYS A 88 -9.03 29.04 -22.70
CA CYS A 88 -10.33 28.42 -22.99
C CYS A 88 -11.28 29.52 -23.44
N GLU A 89 -11.62 29.55 -24.72
CA GLU A 89 -12.38 30.63 -25.35
C GLU A 89 -13.65 30.11 -26.00
N TYR A 90 -14.68 30.96 -26.05
CA TYR A 90 -15.94 30.64 -26.71
C TYR A 90 -15.82 30.85 -28.22
N ASP A 91 -16.06 29.79 -28.98
CA ASP A 91 -16.18 29.81 -30.43
C ASP A 91 -17.64 29.60 -30.81
N SER A 92 -18.18 30.47 -31.65
CA SER A 92 -19.61 30.49 -31.99
C SER A 92 -20.12 29.21 -32.69
N SER A 93 -19.23 28.38 -33.23
CA SER A 93 -19.60 27.16 -33.95
C SER A 93 -19.57 25.90 -33.08
N ILE A 94 -18.74 25.89 -32.03
CA ILE A 94 -18.39 24.68 -31.27
C ILE A 94 -18.43 24.87 -29.75
N GLY A 95 -18.64 26.09 -29.26
CA GLY A 95 -18.67 26.41 -27.84
C GLY A 95 -17.29 26.68 -27.26
N LEU A 96 -17.12 26.41 -25.97
CA LEU A 96 -15.85 26.63 -25.27
C LEU A 96 -14.80 25.61 -25.72
N VAL A 97 -13.70 26.11 -26.29
CA VAL A 97 -12.61 25.30 -26.82
C VAL A 97 -11.24 25.86 -26.45
N CYS A 98 -10.25 24.98 -26.34
CA CYS A 98 -8.87 25.35 -26.08
C CYS A 98 -8.29 26.06 -27.30
N LYS A 99 -7.77 27.27 -27.10
CA LYS A 99 -7.09 28.07 -28.14
C LYS A 99 -5.63 28.23 -27.75
N PRO A 100 -4.71 28.45 -28.72
CA PRO A 100 -3.30 28.68 -28.43
C PRO A 100 -3.05 29.81 -27.43
#